data_AF-A0A9P0MWQ9-F1
#
_entry.id   AF-A0A9P0MWQ9-F1
#
_cell.length_a   1.000
_cell.length_b   1.000
_cell.length_c   1.000
_cell.angle_alpha   90.00
_cell.angle_beta   90.00
_cell.angle_gamma   90.00
#
_symmetry.space_group_name_H-M   'P 1'
#
loop_
_entity.id
_entity.type
_entity.pdbx_description
1 polymer ?
#
loop_
_entity_poly.entity_id
_entity_poly.type
_entity_poly.pdbx_seq_one_letter_code
_entity_poly.pdbx_strand_id
1 'polypeptide(L)'
;MDSIFNEIFTHVLDTEVAELISLSEFIYFNQRDNPISNTPEFMKLMLTLESVVKGSAHLVKASNIIEKRAAEDLELEREEMFGSDSSEPDSCISHISSDLLDDGEDFICNIGSNPNLAAGQKQRSVCSGASSRTQSVFFKDEWGQTIAERLNTVFVDYFADSSTTSLIASEMDKTFMLIDKEKRGSYVLYYSPLDCPYNVYYGSTCGSMFSFVKKTDYKFKQYLNMENALLPGTYVDCAGYVIYGCSTVLTLGIRNAGVHQFTLDANLGMFIMTATNMRTPIKGKIYTIDESSSLSWNQVVAEYIDQKKKEEERLDYYQTGSVVSTLHYIIKEGGIFIDPASEGYKHGQTPLLFTAIPMAFLMKECGGECYGGNGLQNVLEMFPQTLHETIPVFFGSKKDVEGLKDMFRKYYESAH
;
A
#
# COMPACT_ATOMS: atom_id res chain seq x y z
N MET A 1 -3.91 -37.91 7.20
CA MET A 1 -3.71 -36.45 7.18
C MET A 1 -2.47 -36.06 7.97
N ASP A 2 -2.14 -36.75 9.06
CA ASP A 2 -0.96 -36.43 9.90
C ASP A 2 0.41 -36.80 9.29
N SER A 3 0.49 -37.70 8.30
CA SER A 3 1.79 -38.03 7.67
C SER A 3 2.22 -37.03 6.58
N ILE A 4 1.27 -36.39 5.88
CA ILE A 4 1.56 -35.36 4.88
C ILE A 4 1.95 -34.04 5.57
N PHE A 5 1.30 -33.72 6.70
CA PHE A 5 1.65 -32.54 7.50
C PHE A 5 3.07 -32.67 8.09
N ASN A 6 3.44 -33.86 8.57
CA ASN A 6 4.79 -34.14 9.05
C ASN A 6 5.82 -34.26 7.91
N GLU A 7 5.50 -34.80 6.73
CA GLU A 7 6.42 -34.79 5.58
C GLU A 7 6.71 -33.36 5.09
N ILE A 8 5.70 -32.48 5.05
CA ILE A 8 5.90 -31.06 4.71
C ILE A 8 6.74 -30.37 5.79
N PHE A 9 6.50 -30.63 7.08
CA PHE A 9 7.29 -30.04 8.16
C PHE A 9 8.73 -30.56 8.22
N THR A 10 8.93 -31.84 7.93
CA THR A 10 10.28 -32.45 7.98
C THR A 10 11.10 -32.05 6.75
N HIS A 11 10.49 -31.91 5.57
CA HIS A 11 11.20 -31.39 4.39
C HIS A 11 11.52 -29.89 4.48
N VAL A 12 10.74 -29.11 5.22
CA VAL A 12 11.01 -27.67 5.47
C VAL A 12 12.11 -27.47 6.51
N LEU A 13 12.38 -28.45 7.36
CA LEU A 13 13.41 -28.37 8.42
C LEU A 13 14.75 -29.03 8.06
N ASP A 14 14.79 -29.88 7.03
CA ASP A 14 16.02 -30.60 6.61
C ASP A 14 16.84 -29.87 5.51
N THR A 15 16.35 -28.77 4.96
CA THR A 15 17.22 -27.79 4.29
C THR A 15 17.75 -26.86 5.36
N GLU A 16 19.05 -26.97 5.66
CA GLU A 16 19.91 -26.01 6.40
C GLU A 16 19.11 -24.96 7.17
N VAL A 17 19.08 -25.00 8.51
CA VAL A 17 18.50 -23.94 9.36
C VAL A 17 18.78 -22.60 8.71
N ALA A 18 17.80 -22.10 7.95
CA ALA A 18 17.92 -20.82 7.32
C ALA A 18 17.91 -19.89 8.51
N GLU A 19 19.07 -19.36 8.89
CA GLU A 19 19.17 -18.38 9.95
C GLU A 19 18.05 -17.37 9.67
N LEU A 20 17.11 -17.26 10.60
CA LEU A 20 15.96 -16.37 10.45
C LEU A 20 16.51 -14.95 10.46
N ILE A 21 16.83 -14.43 9.28
CA ILE A 21 17.39 -13.10 9.14
C ILE A 21 16.26 -12.11 9.38
N SER A 22 16.35 -11.40 10.49
CA SER A 22 15.47 -10.27 10.76
C SER A 22 15.74 -9.10 9.81
N LEU A 23 14.77 -8.19 9.68
CA LEU A 23 14.95 -6.96 8.91
C LEU A 23 16.19 -6.18 9.38
N SER A 24 16.39 -6.06 10.69
CA SER A 24 17.54 -5.35 11.28
C SER A 24 18.88 -6.02 10.95
N GLU A 25 18.95 -7.36 10.98
CA GLU A 25 20.14 -8.11 10.55
C GLU A 25 20.38 -7.97 9.06
N PHE A 26 19.35 -8.10 8.23
CA PHE A 26 19.46 -7.88 6.78
C PHE A 26 20.03 -6.50 6.49
N ILE A 27 19.50 -5.46 7.12
CA ILE A 27 19.99 -4.09 6.94
C ILE A 27 21.46 -4.03 7.34
N TYR A 28 21.82 -4.56 8.53
CA TYR A 28 23.20 -4.57 9.04
C TYR A 28 24.19 -5.27 8.09
N PHE A 29 23.84 -6.43 7.55
CA PHE A 29 24.73 -7.18 6.65
C PHE A 29 24.79 -6.61 5.24
N ASN A 30 23.66 -6.13 4.71
CA ASN A 30 23.57 -5.50 3.38
C ASN A 30 24.27 -4.12 3.35
N GLN A 31 24.72 -3.60 4.50
CA GLN A 31 25.53 -2.38 4.57
C GLN A 31 26.94 -2.57 3.98
N ARG A 32 27.56 -3.75 4.05
CA ARG A 32 29.02 -3.84 3.82
C ARG A 32 29.46 -3.32 2.45
N ASP A 33 28.66 -3.59 1.42
CA ASP A 33 29.05 -3.32 0.03
C ASP A 33 28.18 -2.28 -0.68
N ASN A 34 27.09 -1.80 -0.07
CA ASN A 34 26.19 -0.81 -0.68
C ASN A 34 26.28 0.57 0.02
N PRO A 35 26.78 1.63 -0.66
CA PRO A 35 27.02 2.94 -0.05
C PRO A 35 25.76 3.69 0.39
N ILE A 36 24.59 3.27 -0.07
CA ILE A 36 23.29 3.86 0.31
C ILE A 36 22.86 3.31 1.68
N SER A 37 22.86 1.99 1.82
CA SER A 37 22.45 1.32 3.05
C SER A 37 23.53 1.34 4.13
N ASN A 38 24.80 1.56 3.78
CA ASN A 38 25.93 1.62 4.73
C ASN A 38 26.05 2.91 5.54
N THR A 39 24.95 3.37 6.14
CA THR A 39 24.98 4.54 7.02
C THR A 39 24.16 4.29 8.29
N PRO A 40 24.62 4.78 9.46
CA PRO A 40 23.84 4.72 10.70
C PRO A 40 22.46 5.38 10.55
N GLU A 41 22.39 6.44 9.76
CA GLU A 41 21.15 7.15 9.46
C GLU A 41 20.15 6.29 8.68
N PHE A 42 20.60 5.53 7.67
CA PHE A 42 19.74 4.59 6.94
C PHE A 42 19.24 3.46 7.85
N MET A 43 20.09 2.95 8.75
CA MET A 43 19.65 1.95 9.73
C MET A 43 18.55 2.50 10.63
N LYS A 44 18.73 3.72 11.17
CA LYS A 44 17.70 4.39 11.97
C LYS A 44 16.41 4.58 11.18
N LEU A 45 16.50 4.98 9.92
CA LEU A 45 15.35 5.17 9.02
C LEU A 45 14.54 3.87 8.87
N MET A 46 15.22 2.75 8.65
CA MET A 46 14.57 1.45 8.49
C MET A 46 13.98 0.91 9.79
N LEU A 47 14.61 1.15 10.94
CA LEU A 47 14.03 0.81 12.24
C LEU A 47 12.77 1.64 12.52
N THR A 48 12.77 2.93 12.16
CA THR A 48 11.57 3.77 12.22
C THR A 48 10.47 3.21 11.31
N LEU A 49 10.81 2.83 10.06
CA LEU A 49 9.87 2.18 9.15
C LEU A 49 9.29 0.90 9.77
N GLU A 50 10.13 0.05 10.38
CA GLU A 50 9.67 -1.18 11.02
C GLU A 50 8.62 -0.89 12.11
N SER A 51 8.85 0.12 12.95
CA SER A 51 7.89 0.54 13.98
C SER A 51 6.59 1.08 13.40
N VAL A 52 6.67 1.91 12.35
CA VAL A 52 5.49 2.43 11.62
C VAL A 52 4.65 1.28 11.10
N VAL A 53 5.28 0.33 10.39
CA VAL A 53 4.56 -0.79 9.77
C VAL A 53 3.90 -1.69 10.83
N LYS A 54 4.56 -1.92 11.97
CA LYS A 54 3.95 -2.66 13.08
C LYS A 54 2.72 -1.92 13.60
N GLY A 55 2.84 -0.61 13.90
CA GLY A 55 1.72 0.21 14.37
C GLY A 55 0.55 0.22 13.39
N SER A 56 0.84 0.38 12.10
CA SER A 56 -0.15 0.31 11.01
C SER A 56 -0.85 -1.05 10.92
N ALA A 57 -0.10 -2.14 11.03
CA ALA A 57 -0.66 -3.48 10.97
C ALA A 57 -1.59 -3.79 12.16
N HIS A 58 -1.26 -3.30 13.36
CA HIS A 58 -2.15 -3.40 14.51
C HIS A 58 -3.44 -2.61 14.28
N LEU A 59 -3.34 -1.38 13.76
CA LEU A 59 -4.50 -0.53 13.47
C LEU A 59 -5.47 -1.20 12.49
N VAL A 60 -4.98 -1.71 11.35
CA VAL A 60 -5.81 -2.37 10.33
C VAL A 60 -6.42 -3.67 10.84
N LYS A 61 -5.70 -4.44 11.66
CA LYS A 61 -6.27 -5.65 12.28
C LYS A 61 -7.37 -5.29 13.27
N ALA A 62 -7.15 -4.29 14.10
CA ALA A 62 -8.13 -3.82 15.08
C ALA A 62 -9.41 -3.31 14.38
N SER A 63 -9.28 -2.57 13.27
CA SER A 63 -10.45 -2.07 12.54
C SER A 63 -11.35 -3.18 12.01
N ASN A 64 -10.76 -4.27 11.49
CA ASN A 64 -11.53 -5.39 10.97
C ASN A 64 -12.28 -6.15 12.09
N ILE A 65 -11.72 -6.19 13.30
CA ILE A 65 -12.39 -6.80 14.46
C ILE A 65 -13.55 -5.93 14.94
N ILE A 66 -13.33 -4.61 15.04
CA ILE A 66 -14.35 -3.65 15.50
C ILE A 66 -15.57 -3.67 14.57
N GLU A 67 -15.34 -3.66 13.25
CA GLU A 67 -16.43 -3.72 12.28
C GLU A 67 -17.23 -5.02 12.38
N LYS A 68 -16.54 -6.16 12.47
CA LYS A 68 -17.22 -7.46 12.60
C LYS A 68 -18.14 -7.52 13.81
N ARG A 69 -17.67 -6.99 14.95
CA ARG A 69 -18.49 -6.91 16.18
C ARG A 69 -19.67 -5.97 16.01
N ALA A 70 -19.47 -4.80 15.40
CA ALA A 70 -20.55 -3.86 15.12
C ALA A 70 -21.63 -4.46 14.19
N ALA A 71 -21.24 -5.31 13.24
CA ALA A 71 -22.17 -6.02 12.38
C ALA A 71 -22.98 -7.09 13.15
N GLU A 72 -22.34 -7.85 14.03
CA GLU A 72 -23.00 -8.83 14.92
C GLU A 72 -24.01 -8.13 15.85
N ASP A 73 -23.65 -7.00 16.45
CA ASP A 73 -24.54 -6.21 17.31
C ASP A 73 -25.78 -5.70 16.55
N LEU A 74 -25.61 -5.24 15.31
CA LEU A 74 -26.72 -4.80 14.46
C LEU A 74 -27.65 -5.95 14.02
N GLU A 75 -27.09 -7.14 13.79
CA GLU A 75 -27.89 -8.34 13.51
C GLU A 75 -28.73 -8.74 14.71
N LEU A 76 -28.15 -8.72 15.93
CA LEU A 76 -28.88 -8.96 17.17
C LEU A 76 -30.01 -7.95 17.39
N GLU A 77 -29.74 -6.65 17.21
CA GLU A 77 -30.78 -5.61 17.30
C GLU A 77 -31.88 -5.78 16.24
N ARG A 78 -31.54 -6.26 15.04
CA ARG A 78 -32.49 -6.55 13.98
C ARG A 78 -33.34 -7.79 14.31
N GLU A 79 -32.75 -8.83 14.88
CA GLU A 79 -33.49 -10.00 15.36
C GLU A 79 -34.45 -9.61 16.50
N GLU A 80 -34.00 -8.77 17.45
CA GLU A 80 -34.86 -8.21 18.51
C GLU A 80 -36.01 -7.34 17.95
N MET A 81 -35.77 -6.55 16.90
CA MET A 81 -36.79 -5.71 16.27
C MET A 81 -37.76 -6.47 15.36
N PHE A 82 -37.31 -7.54 14.68
CA PHE A 82 -38.08 -8.20 13.63
C PHE A 82 -38.53 -9.63 13.94
N GLY A 83 -38.20 -10.19 15.12
CA GLY A 83 -39.02 -11.26 15.68
C GLY A 83 -38.39 -12.10 16.80
N SER A 84 -39.11 -12.16 17.92
CA SER A 84 -39.74 -13.43 18.30
C SER A 84 -41.12 -13.20 18.91
N ASP A 85 -42.15 -13.44 18.11
CA ASP A 85 -43.46 -13.84 18.61
C ASP A 85 -43.33 -15.31 19.06
N SER A 86 -42.61 -15.54 20.17
CA SER A 86 -42.58 -16.80 20.92
C SER A 86 -41.94 -16.57 22.27
N SER A 87 -42.63 -17.05 23.28
CA SER A 87 -42.41 -16.97 24.73
C SER A 87 -40.99 -17.27 25.25
N GLU A 88 -40.64 -16.47 26.27
CA GLU A 88 -39.70 -16.65 27.41
C GLU A 88 -38.23 -16.17 27.26
N PRO A 89 -37.75 -15.28 28.17
CA PRO A 89 -36.35 -14.92 28.28
C PRO A 89 -35.68 -15.76 29.38
N ASP A 90 -34.65 -16.54 29.03
CA ASP A 90 -33.73 -17.09 30.02
C ASP A 90 -32.27 -16.80 29.65
N SER A 91 -31.63 -16.13 30.60
CA SER A 91 -30.20 -15.94 30.86
C SER A 91 -29.18 -16.57 29.90
N CYS A 92 -28.20 -15.77 29.47
CA CYS A 92 -26.76 -15.95 29.76
C CYS A 92 -25.89 -15.28 28.69
N ILE A 93 -25.39 -14.06 28.93
CA ILE A 93 -24.04 -13.66 28.48
C ILE A 93 -23.44 -12.73 29.54
N SER A 94 -22.75 -13.32 30.51
CA SER A 94 -21.77 -12.62 31.34
C SER A 94 -20.44 -13.34 31.14
N HIS A 95 -19.37 -12.56 30.94
CA HIS A 95 -17.96 -12.92 30.76
C HIS A 95 -17.43 -12.80 29.32
N ILE A 96 -17.09 -11.56 28.94
CA ILE A 96 -16.02 -11.28 27.99
C ILE A 96 -14.89 -10.65 28.82
N SER A 97 -13.66 -11.14 28.64
CA SER A 97 -12.47 -10.72 29.38
C SER A 97 -12.18 -9.22 29.21
N SER A 98 -12.01 -8.51 30.31
CA SER A 98 -11.70 -7.07 30.40
C SER A 98 -10.43 -6.63 29.67
N ASP A 99 -9.49 -7.55 29.43
CA ASP A 99 -8.12 -7.16 29.09
C ASP A 99 -7.89 -6.89 27.58
N LEU A 100 -8.88 -7.14 26.74
CA LEU A 100 -8.90 -6.83 25.29
C LEU A 100 -9.91 -5.74 24.93
N LEU A 101 -10.64 -5.22 25.93
CA LEU A 101 -11.67 -4.20 25.79
C LEU A 101 -11.14 -2.80 26.06
N ASP A 102 -10.17 -2.63 26.98
CA ASP A 102 -9.60 -1.32 27.30
C ASP A 102 -8.91 -0.66 26.08
N ASP A 103 -8.16 -1.43 25.27
CA ASP A 103 -7.51 -0.89 24.06
C ASP A 103 -8.49 -0.56 22.93
N GLY A 104 -9.67 -1.21 22.90
CA GLY A 104 -10.69 -1.05 21.86
C GLY A 104 -11.75 0.02 22.20
N GLU A 105 -12.13 0.17 23.46
CA GLU A 105 -13.08 1.18 23.93
C GLU A 105 -12.44 2.57 24.00
N ASP A 106 -11.17 2.69 24.40
CA ASP A 106 -10.39 3.94 24.26
C ASP A 106 -10.19 4.30 22.77
N PHE A 107 -10.10 3.28 21.89
CA PHE A 107 -9.99 3.47 20.45
C PHE A 107 -11.27 4.02 19.83
N ILE A 108 -12.45 3.54 20.25
CA ILE A 108 -13.79 4.01 19.84
C ILE A 108 -14.09 5.40 20.44
N CYS A 109 -13.80 5.65 21.72
CA CYS A 109 -14.04 6.94 22.36
C CYS A 109 -13.23 8.09 21.71
N ASN A 110 -12.01 7.80 21.22
CA ASN A 110 -11.21 8.78 20.49
C ASN A 110 -11.66 9.03 19.03
N ILE A 111 -12.55 8.22 18.46
CA ILE A 111 -13.16 8.50 17.13
C ILE A 111 -14.10 9.72 17.22
N GLY A 112 -14.75 9.94 18.37
CA GLY A 112 -15.71 11.04 18.56
C GLY A 112 -15.13 12.42 18.88
N SER A 113 -13.81 12.55 19.05
CA SER A 113 -13.18 13.77 19.59
C SER A 113 -12.42 14.62 18.57
N ASN A 114 -12.47 14.28 17.28
CA ASN A 114 -11.79 15.05 16.24
C ASN A 114 -12.64 16.25 15.77
N PRO A 115 -12.31 17.51 16.13
CA PRO A 115 -13.12 18.68 15.76
C PRO A 115 -13.14 18.97 14.25
N ASN A 116 -12.23 18.36 13.46
CA ASN A 116 -12.20 18.53 12.00
C ASN A 116 -13.20 17.61 11.25
N LEU A 117 -13.70 16.54 11.89
CA LEU A 117 -14.78 15.71 11.32
C LEU A 117 -16.14 16.43 11.35
N ALA A 118 -16.30 17.47 12.16
CA ALA A 118 -17.56 18.20 12.33
C ALA A 118 -17.94 19.09 11.12
N ALA A 119 -17.00 19.39 10.21
CA ALA A 119 -17.24 20.32 9.10
C ALA A 119 -17.86 19.65 7.85
N GLY A 120 -17.87 18.31 7.77
CA GLY A 120 -18.36 17.56 6.61
C GLY A 120 -19.67 16.80 6.83
N GLN A 121 -20.16 16.70 8.07
CA GLN A 121 -21.37 15.92 8.36
C GLN A 121 -22.63 16.59 7.80
N LYS A 122 -23.07 16.16 6.61
CA LYS A 122 -24.50 16.14 6.30
C LYS A 122 -25.16 15.08 7.17
N GLN A 123 -25.38 15.38 8.45
CA GLN A 123 -26.33 14.65 9.29
C GLN A 123 -27.71 14.75 8.64
N ARG A 124 -28.10 13.74 7.86
CA ARG A 124 -29.50 13.48 7.58
C ARG A 124 -30.00 12.56 8.68
N SER A 125 -30.48 13.17 9.76
CA SER A 125 -31.29 12.48 10.77
C SER A 125 -32.51 11.87 10.07
N VAL A 126 -32.63 10.55 10.11
CA VAL A 126 -33.89 9.86 9.79
C VAL A 126 -34.42 9.25 11.08
N CYS A 127 -35.67 9.61 11.35
CA CYS A 127 -36.59 9.11 12.37
C CYS A 127 -36.46 9.65 13.80
N SER A 128 -37.41 10.54 14.07
CA SER A 128 -37.95 10.94 15.36
C SER A 128 -38.31 9.76 16.26
N GLY A 129 -37.79 9.77 17.49
CA GLY A 129 -38.46 9.20 18.66
C GLY A 129 -38.03 7.80 19.11
N ALA A 130 -36.82 7.68 19.66
CA ALA A 130 -36.49 6.83 20.83
C ALA A 130 -34.99 6.95 21.16
N SER A 131 -34.68 7.05 22.45
CA SER A 131 -33.37 6.94 23.15
C SER A 131 -32.08 7.44 22.47
N SER A 132 -31.40 8.31 23.21
CA SER A 132 -30.06 8.87 22.99
C SER A 132 -28.92 7.85 22.93
N ARG A 133 -28.81 7.08 21.85
CA ARG A 133 -27.56 6.47 21.39
C ARG A 133 -27.35 6.86 19.94
N THR A 134 -26.35 7.70 19.70
CA THR A 134 -25.94 8.07 18.35
C THR A 134 -25.33 6.84 17.69
N GLN A 135 -26.15 6.05 16.98
CA GLN A 135 -25.65 4.99 16.10
C GLN A 135 -24.96 5.65 14.91
N SER A 136 -23.62 5.78 14.98
CA SER A 136 -22.82 6.10 13.80
C SER A 136 -22.55 4.79 13.06
N VAL A 137 -23.47 4.39 12.19
CA VAL A 137 -23.13 3.43 11.13
C VAL A 137 -22.19 4.18 10.18
N PHE A 138 -20.89 3.89 10.25
CA PHE A 138 -19.95 4.45 9.29
C PHE A 138 -20.30 3.88 7.91
N PHE A 139 -20.51 4.77 6.93
CA PHE A 139 -20.64 4.31 5.56
C PHE A 139 -19.32 3.69 5.11
N LYS A 140 -19.38 2.66 4.26
CA LYS A 140 -18.23 1.90 3.76
C LYS A 140 -17.01 2.77 3.42
N ASP A 141 -17.24 3.86 2.71
CA ASP A 141 -16.17 4.75 2.25
C ASP A 141 -15.59 5.60 3.39
N GLU A 142 -16.40 5.98 4.37
CA GLU A 142 -15.98 6.77 5.54
C GLU A 142 -15.12 5.95 6.51
N TRP A 143 -15.42 4.66 6.66
CA TRP A 143 -14.64 3.77 7.53
C TRP A 143 -13.20 3.61 7.04
N GLY A 144 -13.04 3.21 5.77
CA GLY A 144 -11.73 3.07 5.15
C GLY A 144 -10.93 4.38 5.21
N GLN A 145 -11.59 5.52 4.95
CA GLN A 145 -10.96 6.83 5.02
C GLN A 145 -10.49 7.18 6.45
N THR A 146 -11.28 6.86 7.47
CA THR A 146 -10.90 7.07 8.88
C THR A 146 -9.64 6.27 9.24
N ILE A 147 -9.54 5.03 8.76
CA ILE A 147 -8.33 4.22 8.96
C ILE A 147 -7.15 4.81 8.20
N ALA A 148 -7.33 5.31 6.97
CA ALA A 148 -6.29 6.01 6.21
C ALA A 148 -5.75 7.24 6.96
N GLU A 149 -6.64 8.07 7.54
CA GLU A 149 -6.26 9.24 8.35
C GLU A 149 -5.42 8.85 9.58
N ARG A 150 -5.81 7.79 10.28
CA ARG A 150 -5.06 7.29 11.43
C ARG A 150 -3.70 6.73 11.03
N LEU A 151 -3.62 6.01 9.91
CA LEU A 151 -2.35 5.56 9.35
C LEU A 151 -1.46 6.75 8.97
N ASN A 152 -2.02 7.81 8.40
CA ASN A 152 -1.29 9.05 8.12
C ASN A 152 -0.63 9.61 9.40
N THR A 153 -1.39 9.69 10.50
CA THR A 153 -0.86 10.13 11.80
C THR A 153 0.29 9.24 12.28
N VAL A 154 0.16 7.91 12.19
CA VAL A 154 1.24 6.98 12.57
C VAL A 154 2.52 7.25 11.77
N PHE A 155 2.41 7.42 10.45
CA PHE A 155 3.58 7.75 9.63
C PHE A 155 4.20 9.09 10.03
N VAL A 156 3.38 10.13 10.19
CA VAL A 156 3.85 11.48 10.56
C VAL A 156 4.56 11.45 11.91
N ASP A 157 3.94 10.91 12.96
CA ASP A 157 4.47 10.95 14.33
C ASP A 157 5.85 10.28 14.41
N TYR A 158 5.97 9.07 13.85
CA TYR A 158 7.22 8.32 13.89
C TYR A 158 8.31 8.98 13.05
N PHE A 159 8.01 9.41 11.82
CA PHE A 159 9.04 9.96 10.94
C PHE A 159 9.43 11.40 11.31
N ALA A 160 8.52 12.21 11.84
CA ALA A 160 8.83 13.56 12.30
C ALA A 160 9.78 13.57 13.51
N ASP A 161 9.64 12.60 14.42
CA ASP A 161 10.50 12.49 15.61
C ASP A 161 11.73 11.59 15.41
N SER A 162 11.81 10.86 14.29
CA SER A 162 12.92 9.94 14.00
C SER A 162 14.29 10.60 13.85
N SER A 163 14.36 11.92 13.62
CA SER A 163 15.59 12.61 13.17
C SER A 163 16.23 12.04 11.90
N THR A 164 15.47 11.33 11.06
CA THR A 164 15.94 10.76 9.79
C THR A 164 15.34 11.45 8.58
N THR A 165 14.16 12.09 8.74
CA THR A 165 13.47 12.80 7.67
C THR A 165 13.63 14.31 7.82
N SER A 166 13.63 14.99 6.68
CA SER A 166 13.64 16.46 6.58
C SER A 166 12.32 17.00 6.06
N LEU A 167 11.60 16.19 5.29
CA LEU A 167 10.32 16.51 4.68
C LEU A 167 9.49 15.23 4.55
N ILE A 168 8.20 15.35 4.83
CA ILE A 168 7.22 14.29 4.71
C ILE A 168 6.13 14.75 3.73
N ALA A 169 5.78 13.91 2.77
CA ALA A 169 4.76 14.11 1.77
C ALA A 169 3.79 12.93 1.82
N SER A 170 2.54 13.19 2.19
CA SER A 170 1.49 12.18 2.15
C SER A 170 0.58 12.40 0.95
N GLU A 171 0.10 11.32 0.35
CA GLU A 171 -0.99 11.37 -0.64
C GLU A 171 -2.22 12.11 -0.11
N MET A 172 -2.47 12.04 1.20
CA MET A 172 -3.65 12.64 1.83
C MET A 172 -3.51 14.13 2.13
N ASP A 173 -2.28 14.63 2.27
CA ASP A 173 -2.03 15.99 2.72
C ASP A 173 -1.89 16.93 1.53
N LYS A 174 -2.56 18.08 1.58
CA LYS A 174 -2.51 19.10 0.50
C LYS A 174 -1.14 19.72 0.29
N THR A 175 -0.26 19.60 1.28
CA THR A 175 1.07 20.23 1.32
C THR A 175 2.06 19.32 2.01
N PHE A 176 3.34 19.49 1.70
CA PHE A 176 4.42 18.85 2.44
C PHE A 176 4.51 19.33 3.89
N MET A 177 4.92 18.44 4.78
CA MET A 177 5.36 18.77 6.13
C MET A 177 6.88 18.94 6.15
N LEU A 178 7.34 20.13 6.52
CA LEU A 178 8.75 20.42 6.71
C LEU A 178 9.13 20.16 8.17
N ILE A 179 10.10 19.28 8.42
CA ILE A 179 10.55 18.98 9.79
C ILE A 179 11.31 20.19 10.36
N ASP A 180 11.21 20.40 11.67
CA ASP A 180 11.95 21.46 12.36
C ASP A 180 13.46 21.31 12.19
N LYS A 181 14.16 22.43 11.97
CA LYS A 181 15.58 22.45 11.60
C LYS A 181 16.47 21.63 12.53
N GLU A 182 16.15 21.59 13.83
CA GLU A 182 16.91 20.87 14.86
C GLU A 182 16.69 19.35 14.83
N LYS A 183 15.55 18.91 14.28
CA LYS A 183 15.15 17.50 14.15
C LYS A 183 15.32 16.96 12.73
N ARG A 184 15.76 17.75 11.76
CA ARG A 184 15.90 17.30 10.35
C ARG A 184 16.97 16.23 10.20
N GLY A 185 16.59 15.10 9.63
CA GLY A 185 17.52 14.16 9.01
C GLY A 185 17.77 14.46 7.54
N SER A 186 18.27 13.47 6.81
CA SER A 186 18.72 13.61 5.41
C SER A 186 17.75 13.01 4.40
N TYR A 187 16.63 12.42 4.81
CA TYR A 187 15.68 11.80 3.88
C TYR A 187 14.44 12.66 3.63
N VAL A 188 13.84 12.51 2.46
CA VAL A 188 12.50 12.96 2.11
C VAL A 188 11.64 11.71 1.97
N LEU A 189 10.47 11.71 2.61
CA LEU A 189 9.50 10.61 2.57
C LEU A 189 8.31 11.01 1.69
N TYR A 190 8.01 10.20 0.67
CA TYR A 190 6.72 10.23 -0.04
C TYR A 190 5.98 8.93 0.23
N TYR A 191 4.70 8.99 0.59
CA TYR A 191 3.94 7.78 0.89
C TYR A 191 2.44 7.92 0.64
N SER A 192 1.82 6.77 0.36
CA SER A 192 0.40 6.53 0.46
C SER A 192 0.14 5.76 1.76
N PRO A 193 -0.56 6.35 2.75
CA PRO A 193 -0.81 5.68 4.03
C PRO A 193 -1.68 4.44 3.86
N LEU A 194 -2.63 4.45 2.92
CA LEU A 194 -3.53 3.34 2.66
C LEU A 194 -3.99 3.29 1.20
N ASP A 195 -3.49 2.32 0.45
CA ASP A 195 -4.00 1.89 -0.85
C ASP A 195 -5.31 1.12 -0.66
N CYS A 196 -6.33 1.54 -1.41
CA CYS A 196 -7.67 0.97 -1.40
C CYS A 196 -8.32 0.93 0.00
N PRO A 197 -8.60 2.09 0.61
CA PRO A 197 -9.21 2.18 1.94
C PRO A 197 -10.52 1.37 2.06
N TYR A 198 -11.30 1.27 0.99
CA TYR A 198 -12.54 0.50 0.97
C TYR A 198 -12.33 -1.01 1.18
N ASN A 199 -11.13 -1.55 0.91
CA ASN A 199 -10.83 -2.97 1.16
C ASN A 199 -10.76 -3.29 2.66
N VAL A 200 -10.50 -2.30 3.51
CA VAL A 200 -10.55 -2.47 4.97
C VAL A 200 -11.95 -2.91 5.40
N TYR A 201 -12.99 -2.21 4.93
CA TYR A 201 -14.40 -2.53 5.22
C TYR A 201 -14.81 -3.94 4.77
N TYR A 202 -14.18 -4.48 3.72
CA TYR A 202 -14.51 -5.83 3.26
C TYR A 202 -13.64 -6.93 3.89
N GLY A 203 -12.74 -6.57 4.81
CA GLY A 203 -11.71 -7.49 5.30
C GLY A 203 -10.82 -8.03 4.18
N SER A 204 -10.71 -7.29 3.07
CA SER A 204 -9.90 -7.63 1.91
C SER A 204 -8.48 -7.09 2.05
N THR A 205 -7.62 -7.42 1.08
CA THR A 205 -6.23 -6.98 1.11
C THR A 205 -6.13 -5.48 0.80
N CYS A 206 -5.47 -4.74 1.69
CA CYS A 206 -5.09 -3.35 1.52
C CYS A 206 -3.60 -3.19 1.83
N GLY A 207 -3.04 -1.99 1.66
CA GLY A 207 -1.61 -1.80 1.88
C GLY A 207 -1.18 -0.36 2.03
N SER A 208 0.10 -0.15 2.29
CA SER A 208 0.74 1.18 2.22
C SER A 208 1.86 1.14 1.19
N MET A 209 2.20 2.27 0.60
CA MET A 209 3.32 2.39 -0.33
C MET A 209 4.17 3.61 0.04
N PHE A 210 5.49 3.51 -0.09
CA PHE A 210 6.40 4.57 0.32
C PHE A 210 7.69 4.60 -0.51
N SER A 211 8.32 5.77 -0.55
CA SER A 211 9.67 5.95 -1.06
C SER A 211 10.46 6.95 -0.24
N PHE A 212 11.77 6.69 -0.13
CA PHE A 212 12.74 7.55 0.53
C PHE A 212 13.74 8.07 -0.49
N VAL A 213 13.89 9.39 -0.51
CA VAL A 213 14.90 10.08 -1.31
C VAL A 213 15.91 10.71 -0.38
N LYS A 214 17.20 10.46 -0.59
CA LYS A 214 18.25 11.09 0.22
C LYS A 214 18.61 12.46 -0.34
N LYS A 215 18.70 13.42 0.56
CA LYS A 215 19.09 14.80 0.35
C LYS A 215 20.59 14.90 0.03
N THR A 216 21.02 14.41 -1.12
CA THR A 216 22.44 14.37 -1.50
C THR A 216 22.84 15.47 -2.48
N ASP A 217 21.88 16.04 -3.22
CA ASP A 217 22.17 17.01 -4.27
C ASP A 217 22.39 18.45 -3.74
N TYR A 218 23.25 19.21 -4.40
CA TYR A 218 23.60 20.59 -4.07
C TYR A 218 22.36 21.51 -4.05
N LYS A 219 21.37 21.25 -4.92
CA LYS A 219 20.09 21.96 -4.96
C LYS A 219 19.35 21.90 -3.62
N PHE A 220 19.35 20.73 -2.98
CA PHE A 220 18.74 20.52 -1.67
C PHE A 220 19.50 21.19 -0.52
N LYS A 221 20.83 21.29 -0.64
CA LYS A 221 21.67 21.91 0.38
C LYS A 221 21.45 23.42 0.48
N GLN A 222 21.07 24.09 -0.61
CA GLN A 222 20.87 25.53 -0.64
C GLN A 222 19.50 25.96 -0.08
N TYR A 223 18.39 25.35 -0.52
CA TYR A 223 17.05 25.69 -0.04
C TYR A 223 16.12 24.47 -0.05
N LEU A 224 15.66 24.02 1.12
CA LEU A 224 14.53 23.09 1.23
C LEU A 224 13.26 23.93 1.26
N ASN A 225 12.62 24.10 0.10
CA ASN A 225 11.34 24.78 -0.05
C ASN A 225 10.34 23.82 -0.72
N MET A 226 9.05 24.16 -0.69
CA MET A 226 7.99 23.30 -1.23
C MET A 226 8.16 23.01 -2.73
N GLU A 227 8.74 23.94 -3.49
CA GLU A 227 8.96 23.78 -4.94
C GLU A 227 10.07 22.76 -5.26
N ASN A 228 11.09 22.65 -4.41
CA ASN A 228 12.21 21.71 -4.59
C ASN A 228 11.92 20.30 -4.03
N ALA A 229 10.71 20.07 -3.50
CA ALA A 229 10.29 18.78 -2.95
C ALA A 229 9.64 17.86 -3.99
N LEU A 230 9.54 18.29 -5.26
CA LEU A 230 9.04 17.45 -6.36
C LEU A 230 10.22 16.78 -7.05
N LEU A 231 10.42 15.49 -6.78
CA LEU A 231 11.60 14.77 -7.24
C LEU A 231 11.23 13.61 -8.17
N PRO A 232 11.98 13.43 -9.28
CA PRO A 232 11.83 12.26 -10.12
C PRO A 232 12.34 11.01 -9.38
N GLY A 233 11.82 9.86 -9.78
CA GLY A 233 12.19 8.56 -9.19
C GLY A 233 13.67 8.20 -9.30
N THR A 234 14.42 8.85 -10.19
CA THR A 234 15.88 8.71 -10.29
C THR A 234 16.63 9.00 -8.99
N TYR A 235 16.06 9.78 -8.06
CA TYR A 235 16.65 10.08 -6.73
C TYR A 235 16.23 9.12 -5.61
N VAL A 236 15.33 8.16 -5.84
CA VAL A 236 14.85 7.25 -4.80
C VAL A 236 15.97 6.31 -4.32
N ASP A 237 16.33 6.34 -3.05
CA ASP A 237 17.35 5.44 -2.51
C ASP A 237 16.74 4.08 -2.12
N CYS A 238 15.51 4.12 -1.64
CA CYS A 238 14.77 2.96 -1.18
C CYS A 238 13.26 3.21 -1.36
N ALA A 239 12.51 2.18 -1.74
CA ALA A 239 11.06 2.23 -1.79
C ALA A 239 10.48 0.87 -1.39
N GLY A 240 9.21 0.85 -1.06
CA GLY A 240 8.57 -0.38 -0.64
C GLY A 240 7.07 -0.25 -0.54
N TYR A 241 6.46 -1.38 -0.23
CA TYR A 241 5.04 -1.46 0.10
C TYR A 241 4.82 -2.47 1.21
N VAL A 242 3.68 -2.31 1.87
CA VAL A 242 3.20 -3.21 2.90
C VAL A 242 1.87 -3.77 2.46
N ILE A 243 1.69 -5.08 2.59
CA ILE A 243 0.39 -5.73 2.46
C ILE A 243 -0.15 -6.02 3.87
N TYR A 244 -1.35 -5.52 4.15
CA TYR A 244 -2.16 -5.89 5.31
C TYR A 244 -3.20 -6.92 4.85
N GLY A 245 -2.80 -8.18 4.79
CA GLY A 245 -3.66 -9.30 4.40
C GLY A 245 -3.68 -10.40 5.45
N CYS A 246 -3.74 -11.67 5.02
CA CYS A 246 -3.66 -12.83 5.92
C CYS A 246 -2.38 -12.83 6.78
N SER A 247 -1.31 -12.24 6.26
CA SER A 247 -0.11 -11.87 7.01
C SER A 247 0.26 -10.42 6.68
N THR A 248 1.07 -9.80 7.54
CA THR A 248 1.65 -8.50 7.25
C THR A 248 2.97 -8.69 6.54
N VAL A 249 3.05 -8.27 5.28
CA VAL A 249 4.22 -8.46 4.42
C VAL A 249 4.79 -7.11 4.04
N LEU A 250 6.06 -6.86 4.39
CA LEU A 250 6.83 -5.71 3.95
C LEU A 250 7.71 -6.13 2.77
N THR A 251 7.55 -5.49 1.63
CA THR A 251 8.47 -5.63 0.49
C THR A 251 9.29 -4.36 0.33
N LEU A 252 10.61 -4.51 0.30
CA LEU A 252 11.57 -3.41 0.31
C LEU A 252 12.55 -3.55 -0.85
N GLY A 253 12.61 -2.53 -1.70
CA GLY A 253 13.67 -2.36 -2.69
C GLY A 253 14.69 -1.35 -2.19
N ILE A 254 15.96 -1.69 -2.28
CA ILE A 254 17.07 -0.76 -2.00
C ILE A 254 17.89 -0.65 -3.29
N ARG A 255 18.24 0.57 -3.67
CA ARG A 255 18.93 0.84 -4.94
C ARG A 255 20.21 0.02 -5.02
N ASN A 256 20.38 -0.71 -6.13
CA ASN A 256 21.51 -1.60 -6.39
C ASN A 256 21.64 -2.77 -5.38
N ALA A 257 20.59 -3.07 -4.62
CA ALA A 257 20.54 -4.21 -3.71
C ALA A 257 19.34 -5.12 -3.99
N GLY A 258 18.51 -4.82 -5.00
CA GLY A 258 17.36 -5.64 -5.38
C GLY A 258 16.17 -5.46 -4.43
N VAL A 259 15.19 -6.35 -4.58
CA VAL A 259 13.93 -6.32 -3.83
C VAL A 259 13.85 -7.52 -2.88
N HIS A 260 13.48 -7.28 -1.63
CA HIS A 260 13.42 -8.30 -0.58
C HIS A 260 12.07 -8.27 0.12
N GLN A 261 11.63 -9.41 0.62
CA GLN A 261 10.35 -9.56 1.30
C GLN A 261 10.58 -10.00 2.74
N PHE A 262 9.84 -9.38 3.65
CA PHE A 262 9.80 -9.71 5.06
C PHE A 262 8.36 -9.93 5.49
N THR A 263 8.13 -10.94 6.31
CA THR A 263 6.82 -11.22 6.91
C THR A 263 6.90 -10.95 8.40
N LEU A 264 5.92 -10.25 8.96
CA LEU A 264 5.81 -10.02 10.39
C LEU A 264 5.44 -11.33 11.09
N ASP A 265 6.35 -11.84 11.91
CA ASP A 265 6.02 -12.89 12.87
C ASP A 265 5.36 -12.25 14.08
N ALA A 266 4.09 -12.58 14.33
CA ALA A 266 3.31 -12.00 15.42
C ALA A 266 3.76 -12.49 16.81
N ASN A 267 4.38 -13.66 16.91
CA ASN A 267 4.87 -14.20 18.17
C ASN A 267 6.18 -13.53 18.58
N LEU A 268 7.08 -13.30 17.61
CA LEU A 268 8.35 -12.63 17.84
C LEU A 268 8.23 -11.11 17.83
N GLY A 269 7.16 -10.58 17.21
CA GLY A 269 7.00 -9.15 16.98
C GLY A 269 8.09 -8.58 16.08
N MET A 270 8.62 -9.38 15.14
CA MET A 270 9.75 -9.03 14.28
C MET A 270 9.46 -9.36 12.82
N PHE A 271 10.01 -8.55 11.91
CA PHE A 271 9.99 -8.87 10.48
C PHE A 271 11.10 -9.85 10.14
N ILE A 272 10.70 -11.03 9.65
CA ILE A 272 11.60 -12.10 9.23
C ILE A 272 11.64 -12.15 7.71
N MET A 273 12.84 -12.25 7.15
CA MET A 273 13.03 -12.34 5.71
C MET A 273 12.43 -13.63 5.15
N THR A 274 11.53 -13.49 4.17
CA THR A 274 10.80 -14.62 3.56
C THR A 274 11.05 -14.75 2.06
N ALA A 275 11.62 -13.73 1.42
CA ALA A 275 12.19 -13.85 0.08
C ALA A 275 13.34 -12.87 -0.13
N THR A 276 14.40 -13.32 -0.80
CA THR A 276 15.59 -12.52 -1.11
C THR A 276 15.67 -12.22 -2.59
N ASN A 277 16.14 -11.01 -2.93
CA ASN A 277 16.46 -10.59 -4.29
C ASN A 277 15.40 -11.05 -5.33
N MET A 278 14.13 -10.74 -5.03
CA MET A 278 13.00 -11.10 -5.87
C MET A 278 13.17 -10.56 -7.29
N ARG A 279 12.83 -11.39 -8.28
CA ARG A 279 12.94 -11.05 -9.69
C ARG A 279 11.61 -11.29 -10.39
N THR A 280 11.13 -10.27 -11.10
CA THR A 280 9.95 -10.41 -11.95
C THR A 280 10.30 -11.31 -13.15
N PRO A 281 9.44 -12.28 -13.50
CA PRO A 281 9.61 -13.06 -14.73
C PRO A 281 9.73 -12.16 -15.96
N ILE A 282 10.51 -12.60 -16.97
CA ILE A 282 10.75 -11.80 -18.18
C ILE A 282 9.47 -11.61 -19.01
N LYS A 283 8.56 -12.59 -18.97
CA LYS A 283 7.22 -12.59 -19.57
C LYS A 283 6.30 -13.35 -18.61
N GLY A 284 5.09 -12.86 -18.37
CA GLY A 284 4.08 -13.59 -17.59
C GLY A 284 2.82 -13.90 -18.40
N LYS A 285 1.88 -14.56 -17.71
CA LYS A 285 0.57 -14.97 -18.26
C LYS A 285 -0.60 -14.24 -17.60
N ILE A 286 -0.30 -13.17 -16.86
CA ILE A 286 -1.30 -12.38 -16.15
C ILE A 286 -1.41 -11.02 -16.83
N TYR A 287 -2.63 -10.54 -16.92
CA TYR A 287 -2.90 -9.13 -17.16
C TYR A 287 -3.87 -8.60 -16.11
N THR A 288 -3.65 -7.35 -15.72
CA THR A 288 -4.51 -6.61 -14.80
C THR A 288 -4.83 -5.25 -15.42
N ILE A 289 -6.11 -4.99 -15.58
CA ILE A 289 -6.67 -3.72 -16.05
C ILE A 289 -8.12 -3.67 -15.57
N ASP A 290 -8.66 -2.49 -15.31
CA ASP A 290 -10.09 -2.38 -15.00
C ASP A 290 -10.96 -2.58 -16.27
N GLU A 291 -11.42 -3.82 -16.51
CA GLU A 291 -12.31 -4.15 -17.64
C GLU A 291 -13.68 -3.45 -17.58
N SER A 292 -14.10 -2.97 -16.41
CA SER A 292 -15.36 -2.23 -16.30
C SER A 292 -15.32 -0.88 -17.02
N SER A 293 -14.13 -0.31 -17.20
CA SER A 293 -13.89 0.92 -17.96
C SER A 293 -13.48 0.68 -19.41
N SER A 294 -13.68 -0.54 -19.94
CA SER A 294 -13.24 -0.94 -21.29
C SER A 294 -13.67 -0.04 -22.44
N LEU A 295 -14.86 0.56 -22.36
CA LEU A 295 -15.36 1.49 -23.38
C LEU A 295 -14.60 2.83 -23.41
N SER A 296 -13.89 3.17 -22.33
CA SER A 296 -13.16 4.43 -22.19
C SER A 296 -11.67 4.31 -22.47
N TRP A 297 -11.18 3.09 -22.70
CA TRP A 297 -9.77 2.85 -23.00
C TRP A 297 -9.39 3.50 -24.33
N ASN A 298 -8.14 3.95 -24.42
CA ASN A 298 -7.59 4.32 -25.72
C ASN A 298 -7.44 3.08 -26.62
N GLN A 299 -7.43 3.34 -27.93
CA GLN A 299 -7.38 2.29 -28.95
C GLN A 299 -6.17 1.35 -28.80
N VAL A 300 -4.99 1.90 -28.46
CA VAL A 300 -3.76 1.11 -28.30
C VAL A 300 -3.90 0.07 -27.20
N VAL A 301 -4.44 0.46 -26.05
CA VAL A 301 -4.66 -0.43 -24.90
C VAL A 301 -5.72 -1.48 -25.24
N ALA A 302 -6.82 -1.09 -25.89
CA ALA A 302 -7.85 -2.03 -26.32
C ALA A 302 -7.29 -3.08 -27.28
N GLU A 303 -6.53 -2.66 -28.29
CA GLU A 303 -5.87 -3.56 -29.24
C GLU A 303 -4.85 -4.49 -28.58
N TYR A 304 -4.06 -3.98 -27.64
CA TYR A 304 -3.10 -4.79 -26.89
C TYR A 304 -3.77 -5.89 -26.06
N ILE A 305 -4.85 -5.57 -25.34
CA ILE A 305 -5.61 -6.54 -24.56
C ILE A 305 -6.28 -7.57 -25.48
N ASP A 306 -6.87 -7.15 -26.58
CA ASP A 306 -7.46 -8.04 -27.58
C ASP A 306 -6.43 -8.99 -28.19
N GLN A 307 -5.22 -8.49 -28.49
CA GLN A 307 -4.11 -9.30 -28.97
C GLN A 307 -3.68 -10.33 -27.92
N LYS A 308 -3.51 -9.90 -26.67
CA LYS A 308 -3.15 -10.77 -25.54
C LYS A 308 -4.15 -11.91 -25.33
N LYS A 309 -5.45 -11.60 -25.37
CA LYS A 309 -6.55 -12.57 -25.24
C LYS A 309 -6.60 -13.58 -26.39
N LYS A 310 -6.06 -13.25 -27.57
CA LYS A 310 -6.03 -14.13 -28.76
C LYS A 310 -4.77 -14.99 -28.85
N GLU A 311 -3.62 -14.48 -28.38
CA GLU A 311 -2.32 -15.15 -28.51
C GLU A 311 -2.09 -16.25 -27.47
N GLU A 312 -2.64 -16.11 -26.26
CA GLU A 312 -2.42 -17.04 -25.17
C GLU A 312 -3.60 -18.00 -25.01
N GLU A 313 -3.35 -19.31 -25.06
CA GLU A 313 -4.37 -20.36 -24.88
C GLU A 313 -5.05 -20.24 -23.49
N ARG A 314 -4.29 -19.79 -22.50
CA ARG A 314 -4.80 -19.46 -21.16
C ARG A 314 -4.05 -18.24 -20.62
N LEU A 315 -4.79 -17.14 -20.51
CA LEU A 315 -4.37 -15.88 -19.92
C LEU A 315 -5.16 -15.69 -18.62
N ASP A 316 -4.47 -15.53 -17.49
CA ASP A 316 -5.11 -15.33 -16.20
C ASP A 316 -5.39 -13.84 -15.99
N TYR A 317 -6.57 -13.50 -15.48
CA TYR A 317 -6.96 -12.15 -15.09
C TYR A 317 -6.94 -12.05 -13.57
N TYR A 318 -6.18 -11.08 -13.04
CA TYR A 318 -6.08 -10.83 -11.59
C TYR A 318 -6.38 -9.37 -11.31
N GLN A 319 -7.37 -9.07 -10.47
CA GLN A 319 -7.70 -7.72 -10.06
C GLN A 319 -8.23 -7.73 -8.63
N THR A 320 -7.60 -6.97 -7.75
CA THR A 320 -8.03 -6.78 -6.36
C THR A 320 -8.50 -5.37 -6.08
N GLY A 321 -8.38 -4.48 -7.09
CA GLY A 321 -8.51 -3.05 -6.93
C GLY A 321 -7.32 -2.39 -6.23
N SER A 322 -6.55 -3.14 -5.43
CA SER A 322 -5.33 -2.69 -4.76
C SER A 322 -4.12 -2.75 -5.69
N VAL A 323 -3.49 -1.60 -5.89
CA VAL A 323 -2.25 -1.47 -6.65
C VAL A 323 -1.10 -2.19 -5.95
N VAL A 324 -1.05 -2.12 -4.61
CA VAL A 324 -0.03 -2.79 -3.80
C VAL A 324 -0.09 -4.31 -3.97
N SER A 325 -1.29 -4.88 -3.88
CA SER A 325 -1.52 -6.32 -4.04
C SER A 325 -1.20 -6.78 -5.46
N THR A 326 -1.59 -5.98 -6.45
CA THR A 326 -1.32 -6.26 -7.87
C THR A 326 0.18 -6.20 -8.18
N LEU A 327 0.90 -5.20 -7.68
CA LEU A 327 2.35 -5.12 -7.80
C LEU A 327 3.04 -6.35 -7.23
N HIS A 328 2.62 -6.79 -6.04
CA HIS A 328 3.16 -7.98 -5.40
C HIS A 328 2.98 -9.24 -6.25
N TYR A 329 1.79 -9.41 -6.80
CA TYR A 329 1.47 -10.55 -7.65
C TYR A 329 2.30 -10.52 -8.93
N ILE A 330 2.41 -9.37 -9.60
CA ILE A 330 3.23 -9.20 -10.81
C ILE A 330 4.71 -9.42 -10.54
N ILE A 331 5.24 -8.99 -9.39
CA ILE A 331 6.65 -9.26 -9.03
C ILE A 331 6.92 -10.76 -8.95
N LYS A 332 5.96 -11.57 -8.49
CA LYS A 332 6.13 -13.01 -8.30
C LYS A 332 5.83 -13.82 -9.56
N GLU A 333 4.68 -13.58 -10.17
CA GLU A 333 4.16 -14.41 -11.26
C GLU A 333 4.42 -13.81 -12.65
N GLY A 334 4.82 -12.54 -12.71
CA GLY A 334 4.99 -11.81 -13.95
C GLY A 334 3.67 -11.41 -14.60
N GLY A 335 3.76 -10.77 -15.77
CA GLY A 335 2.61 -10.27 -16.51
C GLY A 335 2.63 -8.75 -16.58
N ILE A 336 1.46 -8.13 -16.75
CA ILE A 336 1.35 -6.68 -16.93
C ILE A 336 0.15 -6.10 -16.18
N PHE A 337 0.37 -4.98 -15.50
CA PHE A 337 -0.67 -4.10 -14.99
C PHE A 337 -0.80 -2.88 -15.90
N ILE A 338 -2.02 -2.44 -16.15
CA ILE A 338 -2.34 -1.26 -16.95
C ILE A 338 -3.42 -0.46 -16.24
N ASP A 339 -3.12 0.81 -15.95
CA ASP A 339 -4.07 1.85 -15.56
C ASP A 339 -4.04 2.94 -16.64
N PRO A 340 -4.89 2.83 -17.68
CA PRO A 340 -4.87 3.75 -18.81
C PRO A 340 -5.54 5.08 -18.47
N ALA A 341 -5.28 6.10 -19.31
CA ALA A 341 -6.12 7.29 -19.31
C ALA A 341 -7.53 6.91 -19.77
N SER A 342 -8.54 7.51 -19.16
CA SER A 342 -9.95 7.31 -19.47
C SER A 342 -10.67 8.65 -19.68
N GLU A 343 -11.92 8.62 -20.14
CA GLU A 343 -12.71 9.83 -20.37
C GLU A 343 -12.87 10.68 -19.10
N GLY A 344 -13.09 10.03 -17.95
CA GLY A 344 -13.18 10.69 -16.65
C GLY A 344 -11.83 11.09 -16.06
N TYR A 345 -10.74 10.41 -16.44
CA TYR A 345 -9.39 10.63 -15.94
C TYR A 345 -8.40 10.70 -17.11
N LYS A 346 -8.45 11.83 -17.83
CA LYS A 346 -7.63 12.06 -19.03
C LYS A 346 -6.13 12.03 -18.76
N HIS A 347 -5.75 12.31 -17.52
CA HIS A 347 -4.37 12.23 -17.03
C HIS A 347 -4.13 10.96 -16.20
N GLY A 348 -5.00 9.95 -16.27
CA GLY A 348 -4.93 8.75 -15.43
C GLY A 348 -5.27 9.01 -13.96
N GLN A 349 -5.31 7.92 -13.19
CA GLN A 349 -5.74 7.94 -11.78
C GLN A 349 -4.59 7.70 -10.81
N THR A 350 -3.51 7.04 -11.26
CA THR A 350 -2.40 6.69 -10.39
C THR A 350 -1.58 7.93 -9.98
N PRO A 351 -1.44 8.23 -8.67
CA PRO A 351 -0.58 9.31 -8.19
C PRO A 351 0.90 9.06 -8.53
N LEU A 352 1.56 10.04 -9.16
CA LEU A 352 2.93 9.91 -9.64
C LEU A 352 3.92 9.74 -8.48
N LEU A 353 3.91 10.67 -7.51
CA LEU A 353 4.87 10.68 -6.39
C LEU A 353 4.66 9.54 -5.39
N PHE A 354 3.40 9.24 -5.08
CA PHE A 354 3.05 8.35 -3.98
C PHE A 354 2.92 6.89 -4.39
N THR A 355 2.65 6.64 -5.68
CA THR A 355 2.34 5.29 -6.18
C THR A 355 3.21 4.94 -7.39
N ALA A 356 3.16 5.70 -8.49
CA ALA A 356 3.84 5.31 -9.73
C ALA A 356 5.38 5.24 -9.59
N ILE A 357 6.00 6.24 -8.96
CA ILE A 357 7.45 6.27 -8.71
C ILE A 357 7.93 5.10 -7.83
N PRO A 358 7.34 4.84 -6.64
CA PRO A 358 7.76 3.69 -5.82
C PRO A 358 7.54 2.35 -6.55
N MET A 359 6.44 2.18 -7.29
CA MET A 359 6.24 0.99 -8.13
C MET A 359 7.34 0.86 -9.19
N ALA A 360 7.63 1.93 -9.93
CA ALA A 360 8.64 1.93 -10.98
C ALA A 360 10.04 1.62 -10.44
N PHE A 361 10.34 2.09 -9.23
CA PHE A 361 11.59 1.82 -8.56
C PHE A 361 11.72 0.32 -8.23
N LEU A 362 10.69 -0.26 -7.62
CA LEU A 362 10.67 -1.68 -7.29
C LEU A 362 10.76 -2.55 -8.55
N MET A 363 9.99 -2.22 -9.59
CA MET A 363 10.03 -2.93 -10.87
C MET A 363 11.42 -2.91 -11.50
N LYS A 364 12.12 -1.76 -11.46
CA LYS A 364 13.50 -1.67 -11.94
C LYS A 364 14.43 -2.59 -11.14
N GLU A 365 14.36 -2.55 -9.81
CA GLU A 365 15.24 -3.33 -8.94
C GLU A 365 14.99 -4.86 -9.05
N CYS A 366 13.77 -5.30 -9.38
CA CYS A 366 13.47 -6.72 -9.66
C CYS A 366 13.55 -7.12 -11.14
N GLY A 367 13.92 -6.20 -12.05
CA GLY A 367 14.20 -6.49 -13.46
C GLY A 367 12.99 -6.43 -14.41
N GLY A 368 11.87 -5.86 -13.98
CA GLY A 368 10.78 -5.47 -14.88
C GLY A 368 10.87 -4.01 -15.30
N GLU A 369 9.77 -3.49 -15.85
CA GLU A 369 9.69 -2.13 -16.41
C GLU A 369 8.40 -1.42 -15.96
N CYS A 370 8.42 -0.09 -15.96
CA CYS A 370 7.27 0.76 -15.63
C CYS A 370 7.30 2.05 -16.47
N TYR A 371 6.22 2.31 -17.20
CA TYR A 371 6.08 3.40 -18.16
C TYR A 371 4.73 4.09 -17.98
N GLY A 372 4.62 5.35 -18.40
CA GLY A 372 3.38 6.10 -18.24
C GLY A 372 3.27 7.33 -19.14
N GLY A 373 2.33 8.22 -18.81
CA GLY A 373 2.07 9.44 -19.58
C GLY A 373 1.52 9.12 -20.97
N ASN A 374 2.33 9.33 -22.01
CA ASN A 374 1.99 8.90 -23.37
C ASN A 374 2.31 7.42 -23.66
N GLY A 375 2.75 6.66 -22.65
CA GLY A 375 3.13 5.26 -22.75
C GLY A 375 4.55 5.00 -23.26
N LEU A 376 5.34 6.05 -23.50
CA LEU A 376 6.76 5.93 -23.92
C LEU A 376 7.73 6.53 -22.91
N GLN A 377 7.24 7.18 -21.85
CA GLN A 377 8.07 7.80 -20.83
C GLN A 377 8.32 6.83 -19.67
N ASN A 378 9.59 6.67 -19.28
CA ASN A 378 9.96 5.91 -18.09
C ASN A 378 9.54 6.70 -16.84
N VAL A 379 8.74 6.07 -15.97
CA VAL A 379 8.17 6.74 -14.78
C VAL A 379 9.26 7.28 -13.84
N LEU A 380 10.41 6.61 -13.73
CA LEU A 380 11.49 7.09 -12.86
C LEU A 380 12.13 8.39 -13.35
N GLU A 381 12.02 8.69 -14.64
CA GLU A 381 12.60 9.88 -15.27
C GLU A 381 11.63 11.06 -15.35
N MET A 382 10.34 10.83 -15.09
CA MET A 382 9.32 11.87 -15.08
C MET A 382 9.57 12.86 -13.94
N PHE A 383 9.55 14.16 -14.25
CA PHE A 383 9.68 15.22 -13.27
C PHE A 383 8.29 15.68 -12.82
N PRO A 384 7.89 15.46 -11.54
CA PRO A 384 6.57 15.85 -11.08
C PRO A 384 6.38 17.36 -11.14
N GLN A 385 5.25 17.81 -11.69
CA GLN A 385 4.86 19.21 -11.82
C GLN A 385 4.03 19.68 -10.62
N THR A 386 3.29 18.78 -9.99
CA THR A 386 2.48 19.06 -8.80
C THR A 386 2.56 17.91 -7.80
N LEU A 387 2.20 18.18 -6.54
CA LEU A 387 2.23 17.18 -5.48
C LEU A 387 1.31 15.98 -5.75
N HIS A 388 0.09 16.25 -6.21
CA HIS A 388 -0.92 15.22 -6.49
C HIS A 388 -1.08 15.00 -8.00
N GLU A 389 -0.01 15.13 -8.77
CA GLU A 389 -0.03 14.79 -10.19
C GLU A 389 -0.39 13.31 -10.35
N THR A 390 -1.37 13.01 -11.20
CA THR A 390 -1.71 11.65 -11.60
C THR A 390 -1.26 11.39 -13.02
N ILE A 391 -0.95 10.14 -13.31
CA ILE A 391 -0.54 9.68 -14.64
C ILE A 391 -1.25 8.38 -15.03
N PRO A 392 -1.49 8.12 -16.31
CA PRO A 392 -1.70 6.76 -16.77
C PRO A 392 -0.38 6.00 -16.66
N VAL A 393 -0.44 4.73 -16.29
CA VAL A 393 0.74 3.92 -16.00
C VAL A 393 0.53 2.46 -16.41
N PHE A 394 1.59 1.80 -16.80
CA PHE A 394 1.63 0.34 -16.90
C PHE A 394 3.01 -0.17 -16.48
N PHE A 395 3.02 -1.35 -15.86
CA PHE A 395 4.23 -1.97 -15.37
C PHE A 395 4.16 -3.49 -15.41
N GLY A 396 5.32 -4.13 -15.32
CA GLY A 396 5.40 -5.57 -15.14
C GLY A 396 6.60 -6.21 -15.82
N SER A 397 6.41 -7.44 -16.26
CA SER A 397 7.39 -8.23 -16.99
C SER A 397 7.88 -7.50 -18.23
N LYS A 398 9.21 -7.54 -18.43
CA LYS A 398 9.88 -6.77 -19.49
C LYS A 398 9.26 -6.97 -20.88
N LYS A 399 9.03 -8.21 -21.30
CA LYS A 399 8.47 -8.50 -22.64
C LYS A 399 7.02 -8.03 -22.80
N ASP A 400 6.25 -8.05 -21.73
CA ASP A 400 4.84 -7.63 -21.76
C ASP A 400 4.76 -6.10 -21.87
N VAL A 401 5.57 -5.40 -21.06
CA VAL A 401 5.69 -3.93 -21.11
C VAL A 401 6.26 -3.46 -22.45
N GLU A 402 7.27 -4.14 -22.99
CA GLU A 402 7.84 -3.84 -24.31
C GLU A 402 6.81 -4.00 -25.43
N GLY A 403 5.99 -5.05 -25.39
CA GLY A 403 4.91 -5.25 -26.35
C GLY A 403 3.92 -4.07 -26.40
N LEU A 404 3.47 -3.57 -25.25
CA LEU A 404 2.57 -2.42 -25.20
C LEU A 404 3.26 -1.11 -25.64
N LYS A 405 4.52 -0.88 -25.23
CA LYS A 405 5.31 0.29 -25.68
C LYS A 405 5.47 0.32 -27.19
N ASP A 406 5.71 -0.83 -27.82
CA ASP A 406 5.85 -0.91 -29.26
C ASP A 406 4.55 -0.58 -30.00
N MET A 407 3.39 -0.93 -29.44
CA MET A 407 2.10 -0.52 -30.00
C MET A 407 1.88 0.99 -29.85
N PHE A 408 2.22 1.59 -28.71
CA PHE A 408 2.20 3.05 -28.56
C PHE A 408 3.13 3.74 -29.56
N ARG A 409 4.34 3.22 -29.78
CA ARG A 409 5.29 3.77 -30.75
C ARG A 409 4.71 3.78 -32.17
N LYS A 410 4.17 2.64 -32.63
CA LYS A 410 3.52 2.51 -33.94
C LYS A 410 2.33 3.45 -34.09
N TYR A 411 1.51 3.58 -33.06
CA TYR A 411 0.37 4.48 -33.06
C TYR A 411 0.80 5.93 -33.32
N TYR A 412 1.80 6.43 -32.58
CA TYR A 412 2.29 7.80 -32.78
C TYR A 412 3.00 8.00 -34.12
N GLU A 413 3.74 6.99 -34.61
CA GLU A 413 4.36 7.02 -35.94
C GLU A 413 3.32 7.07 -37.07
N SER A 414 2.15 6.42 -36.90
CA SER A 414 1.07 6.43 -37.90
C SER A 414 0.20 7.69 -37.86
N ALA A 415 0.23 8.42 -36.75
CA ALA A 415 -0.55 9.64 -36.54
C ALA A 415 0.16 10.91 -37.04
N HIS A 416 1.45 10.82 -37.38
CA HIS A 416 2.27 11.88 -37.99
C HIS A 416 2.62 11.48 -39.44
#